data_AF-A0A2V2ZQZ5-F1
#
_entry.id   AF-A0A2V2ZQZ5-F1
#
_cell.length_a   1.000
_cell.length_b   1.000
_cell.length_c   1.000
_cell.angle_alpha   90.00
_cell.angle_beta   90.00
_cell.angle_gamma   90.00
#
_symmetry.space_group_name_H-M   'P 1'
#
loop_
_entity.id
_entity.type
_entity.pdbx_description
1 polymer ?
#
loop_
_entity_poly.entity_id
_entity_poly.type
_entity_poly.pdbx_seq_one_letter_code
_entity_poly.pdbx_strand_id
1 'polypeptide(L)'
;MGRKQVPYEMQKKSKSVHLEQWIWDLAAQMQPCRSAAIRDLFLDKLKLELLEAGLITEDTNITKEHADLYIKEILKEGSLDKKCFCG
;
A
#
# COMPACT_ATOMS: atom_id res chain seq x y z
N MET A 1 51.94 -11.45 -14.30
CA MET A 1 51.07 -10.30 -13.93
C MET A 1 50.42 -10.60 -12.57
N GLY A 2 51.07 -10.20 -11.48
CA GLY A 2 50.58 -10.49 -10.11
C GLY A 2 49.41 -9.55 -9.74
N ARG A 3 48.30 -10.12 -9.27
CA ARG A 3 47.15 -9.33 -8.76
C ARG A 3 47.57 -8.63 -7.47
N LYS A 4 47.55 -7.29 -7.46
CA LYS A 4 47.72 -6.50 -6.23
C LYS A 4 46.59 -6.86 -5.26
N GLN A 5 46.93 -7.34 -4.07
CA GLN A 5 45.96 -7.61 -3.01
C GLN A 5 45.44 -6.27 -2.46
N VAL A 6 44.12 -6.10 -2.43
CA VAL A 6 43.48 -4.89 -1.90
C VAL A 6 43.54 -4.96 -0.36
N PRO A 7 43.97 -3.89 0.34
CA PRO A 7 43.98 -3.84 1.80
C PRO A 7 42.63 -4.23 2.40
N TYR A 8 42.64 -4.98 3.50
CA TYR A 8 41.44 -5.51 4.16
C TYR A 8 40.38 -4.43 4.46
N GLU A 9 40.83 -3.22 4.81
CA GLU A 9 39.98 -2.07 5.12
C GLU A 9 39.22 -1.53 3.89
N MET A 10 39.73 -1.77 2.68
CA MET A 10 39.12 -1.37 1.40
C MET A 10 38.26 -2.47 0.77
N GLN A 11 38.07 -3.60 1.47
CA GLN A 11 37.16 -4.65 1.00
C GLN A 11 35.71 -4.19 1.16
N LYS A 12 34.93 -4.31 0.07
CA LYS A 12 33.50 -3.99 0.08
C LYS A 12 32.78 -4.88 1.10
N LYS A 13 32.29 -4.28 2.18
CA LYS A 13 31.39 -4.95 3.14
C LYS A 13 29.97 -4.84 2.62
N SER A 14 29.36 -5.95 2.23
CA SER A 14 27.94 -6.00 1.90
C SER A 14 27.13 -5.81 3.18
N LYS A 15 26.42 -4.69 3.28
CA LYS A 15 25.38 -4.49 4.31
C LYS A 15 24.06 -4.93 3.71
N SER A 16 23.51 -6.05 4.19
CA SER A 16 22.15 -6.46 3.85
C SER A 16 21.18 -5.66 4.71
N VAL A 17 20.51 -4.67 4.12
CA VAL A 17 19.39 -3.98 4.76
C VAL A 17 18.16 -4.85 4.53
N HIS A 18 17.63 -5.45 5.59
CA HIS A 18 16.38 -6.19 5.54
C HIS A 18 15.21 -5.19 5.43
N LEU A 19 14.96 -4.72 4.22
CA LEU A 19 13.97 -3.69 3.90
C LEU A 19 12.57 -4.03 4.46
N GLU A 20 12.19 -5.31 4.45
CA GLU A 20 10.91 -5.76 4.99
C GLU A 20 10.79 -5.50 6.50
N GLN A 21 11.81 -5.87 7.28
CA GLN A 21 11.86 -5.60 8.72
C GLN A 21 11.83 -4.10 9.00
N TRP A 22 12.56 -3.31 8.20
CA TRP A 22 12.57 -1.85 8.33
C TRP A 22 11.19 -1.24 8.05
N ILE A 23 10.46 -1.72 7.04
CA ILE A 23 9.08 -1.28 6.74
C ILE A 23 8.14 -1.64 7.89
N TRP A 24 8.25 -2.85 8.45
CA TRP A 24 7.42 -3.27 9.57
C TRP A 24 7.70 -2.50 10.85
N ASP A 25 8.97 -2.20 11.15
CA ASP A 25 9.35 -1.38 12.31
C ASP A 25 8.86 0.07 12.17
N LEU A 26 8.87 0.60 10.94
CA LEU A 26 8.32 1.92 10.62
C LEU A 26 6.78 1.92 10.76
N ALA A 27 6.12 0.86 10.28
CA ALA A 27 4.68 0.67 10.44
C ALA A 27 4.24 0.49 11.91
N ALA A 28 5.06 -0.18 12.72
CA ALA A 28 4.84 -0.36 14.16
C ALA A 28 4.97 0.97 14.92
N GLN A 29 5.95 1.80 14.58
CA GLN A 29 6.13 3.13 15.20
C GLN A 29 4.98 4.11 14.88
N MET A 30 4.30 3.94 13.75
CA MET A 30 3.13 4.74 13.36
C MET A 30 1.82 4.32 14.05
N GLN A 31 1.80 3.27 14.89
CA GLN A 31 0.58 2.70 15.49
C GLN A 31 -0.34 3.66 16.28
N PRO A 32 0.14 4.69 17.00
CA PRO A 32 -0.76 5.64 17.68
C PRO A 32 -1.52 6.56 16.71
N CYS A 33 -0.92 6.86 15.56
CA CYS A 33 -1.48 7.74 14.52
C CYS A 33 -2.21 6.97 13.41
N ARG A 34 -2.07 5.64 13.40
CA ARG A 34 -2.58 4.72 12.36
C ARG A 34 -4.07 4.85 12.14
N SER A 35 -4.88 4.91 13.19
CA SER A 35 -6.33 4.83 13.04
C SER A 35 -6.92 6.02 12.29
N ALA A 36 -6.38 7.22 12.50
CA ALA A 36 -6.80 8.41 11.77
C ALA A 36 -6.19 8.45 10.37
N ALA A 37 -4.86 8.33 10.24
CA ALA A 37 -4.20 8.43 8.94
C ALA A 37 -4.59 7.31 7.96
N ILE A 38 -4.75 6.07 8.43
CA ILE A 38 -5.23 4.97 7.59
C ILE A 38 -6.70 5.18 7.21
N ARG A 39 -7.52 5.67 8.13
CA ARG A 39 -8.92 5.99 7.83
C ARG A 39 -9.01 7.07 6.76
N ASP A 40 -8.21 8.12 6.88
CA ASP A 40 -8.21 9.23 5.92
C ASP A 40 -7.72 8.74 4.54
N LEU A 41 -6.62 7.97 4.50
CA LEU A 41 -6.16 7.31 3.27
C LEU A 41 -7.21 6.37 2.66
N PHE A 42 -7.96 5.67 3.51
CA PHE A 42 -9.02 4.77 3.06
C PHE A 42 -10.22 5.54 2.50
N LEU A 43 -10.60 6.66 3.13
CA LEU A 43 -11.65 7.54 2.63
C LEU A 43 -11.26 8.21 1.31
N ASP A 44 -10.00 8.62 1.16
CA ASP A 44 -9.47 9.16 -0.09
C ASP A 44 -9.50 8.11 -1.20
N LYS A 45 -9.05 6.88 -0.89
CA LYS A 45 -9.10 5.77 -1.84
C LYS A 45 -10.55 5.46 -2.26
N LEU A 46 -11.46 5.37 -1.29
CA LEU A 46 -12.88 5.11 -1.56
C LEU A 46 -13.49 6.21 -2.44
N LYS A 47 -13.17 7.48 -2.15
CA LYS A 47 -13.61 8.61 -2.97
C LYS A 47 -13.10 8.51 -4.40
N LEU A 48 -11.83 8.18 -4.58
CA LEU A 48 -11.23 8.02 -5.89
C LEU A 48 -11.87 6.88 -6.69
N GLU A 49 -12.05 5.71 -6.09
CA GLU A 49 -12.67 4.56 -6.77
C GLU A 49 -14.15 4.85 -7.12
N LEU A 50 -14.90 5.56 -6.27
CA LEU A 50 -16.27 6.00 -6.60
C LEU A 50 -16.31 7.08 -7.69
N LEU A 51 -15.31 7.97 -7.75
CA LEU A 51 -15.15 8.95 -8.82
C LEU A 51 -14.87 8.28 -10.15
N GLU A 52 -13.95 7.31 -10.17
CA GLU A 52 -13.61 6.54 -11.37
C GLU A 52 -14.80 5.72 -11.89
N ALA A 53 -15.63 5.20 -10.99
CA ALA A 53 -16.89 4.54 -11.34
C ALA A 53 -18.01 5.51 -11.79
N GLY A 54 -17.78 6.83 -11.73
CA GLY A 54 -18.79 7.84 -12.08
C GLY A 54 -19.97 7.91 -11.12
N LEU A 55 -19.83 7.38 -9.91
CA LEU A 55 -20.89 7.31 -8.89
C LEU A 55 -20.98 8.58 -8.04
N ILE A 56 -19.91 9.38 -8.00
CA ILE A 56 -19.85 10.67 -7.30
C ILE A 56 -19.13 11.73 -8.15
N THR A 57 -19.16 12.98 -7.69
CA THR A 57 -18.44 14.12 -8.30
C THR A 57 -17.34 14.63 -7.36
N GLU A 58 -16.34 15.37 -7.86
CA GLU A 58 -15.16 15.77 -7.06
C GLU A 58 -15.51 16.55 -5.78
N ASP A 59 -16.58 17.34 -5.81
CA ASP A 59 -17.06 18.12 -4.67
C ASP A 59 -17.92 17.32 -3.67
N THR A 60 -18.16 16.04 -3.95
CA THR A 60 -19.03 15.20 -3.10
C THR A 60 -18.29 14.82 -1.81
N ASN A 61 -18.93 15.11 -0.68
CA ASN A 61 -18.48 14.64 0.63
C ASN A 61 -18.91 13.17 0.84
N ILE A 62 -17.97 12.34 1.27
CA ILE A 62 -18.23 10.93 1.55
C ILE A 62 -19.15 10.80 2.78
N THR A 63 -20.30 10.17 2.57
CA THR A 63 -21.26 9.81 3.61
C THR A 63 -21.39 8.29 3.70
N LYS A 64 -22.15 7.81 4.69
CA LYS A 64 -22.42 6.38 4.86
C LYS A 64 -23.06 5.73 3.62
N GLU A 65 -23.92 6.46 2.92
CA GLU A 65 -24.60 5.98 1.71
C GLU A 65 -23.62 5.66 0.58
N HIS A 66 -22.55 6.46 0.47
CA HIS A 66 -21.47 6.23 -0.49
C HIS A 66 -20.63 4.99 -0.15
N ALA A 67 -20.46 4.70 1.15
CA ALA A 67 -19.80 3.47 1.58
C ALA A 67 -20.66 2.23 1.24
N ASP A 68 -21.99 2.32 1.38
CA ASP A 68 -22.89 1.23 0.99
C ASP A 68 -22.89 1.02 -0.54
N LEU A 69 -22.80 2.09 -1.33
CA LEU A 69 -22.62 2.01 -2.79
C LEU A 69 -21.27 1.38 -3.17
N TYR A 70 -20.19 1.80 -2.52
CA TYR A 70 -18.85 1.22 -2.71
C TYR A 70 -18.82 -0.29 -2.46
N ILE A 71 -19.51 -0.74 -1.40
CA ILE A 71 -19.61 -2.18 -1.09
C ILE A 71 -20.43 -2.93 -2.15
N LYS A 72 -21.51 -2.33 -2.64
CA LYS A 72 -22.42 -3.00 -3.59
C LYS A 72 -21.85 -3.08 -5.00
N GLU A 73 -21.23 -2.03 -5.48
CA GLU A 73 -20.80 -1.93 -6.88
C GLU A 73 -19.34 -2.35 -7.02
N ILE A 74 -18.42 -1.77 -6.24
CA ILE A 74 -16.98 -1.98 -6.42
C ILE A 74 -16.48 -3.27 -5.75
N LEU A 75 -16.86 -3.52 -4.48
CA LEU A 75 -16.38 -4.71 -3.77
C LEU A 75 -17.05 -6.02 -4.24
N LYS A 76 -18.26 -5.97 -4.79
CA LYS A 76 -18.89 -7.17 -5.36
C LYS A 76 -18.30 -7.55 -6.71
N GLU A 77 -17.96 -6.58 -7.58
CA GLU A 77 -17.23 -6.88 -8.82
C GLU A 77 -15.85 -7.47 -8.55
N GLY A 78 -15.15 -7.00 -7.50
CA GLY A 78 -13.86 -7.56 -7.08
C GLY A 78 -13.88 -9.03 -6.64
N SER A 79 -15.06 -9.62 -6.42
CA SER A 79 -15.21 -11.06 -6.09
C SER A 79 -15.38 -11.96 -7.33
N LEU A 80 -15.53 -11.39 -8.54
CA LEU A 80 -15.67 -12.17 -9.78
C LEU A 80 -14.36 -12.30 -10.58
N ASP A 81 -13.31 -11.54 -10.25
CA ASP A 81 -12.04 -11.55 -11.02
C ASP A 81 -10.84 -12.14 -10.27
N LYS A 82 -11.08 -13.01 -9.28
CA LYS A 82 -10.05 -13.98 -8.85
C LYS A 82 -10.19 -15.25 -9.66
N LYS A 83 -9.87 -15.19 -10.96
CA LYS A 83 -9.36 -16.38 -11.65
C LYS A 83 -8.01 -16.73 -11.02
N CYS A 84 -8.05 -17.56 -9.98
CA CYS A 84 -6.89 -18.32 -9.55
C CYS A 84 -6.45 -19.19 -10.74
N PHE A 85 -5.47 -18.71 -11.52
CA PHE A 85 -4.64 -19.58 -12.35
C PHE A 85 -3.71 -20.34 -11.41
N CYS A 86 -4.20 -21.47 -10.89
CA CYS A 86 -3.34 -22.53 -10.42
C CYS A 86 -3.01 -23.38 -11.64
N GLY A 87 -1.79 -23.21 -12.17
CA GLY A 87 -1.18 -24.15 -13.11
C GLY A 87 -0.52 -25.31 -12.37
#